data_AF-A0A379VQ87-F1
#
_entry.id   AF-A0A379VQ87-F1
#
_cell.length_a   1.000
_cell.length_b   1.000
_cell.length_c   1.000
_cell.angle_alpha   90.00
_cell.angle_beta   90.00
_cell.angle_gamma   90.00
#
_symmetry.space_group_name_H-M   'P 1'
#
loop_
_entity.id
_entity.type
_entity.pdbx_description
1 polymer ?
#
loop_
_entity_poly.entity_id
_entity_poly.type
_entity_poly.pdbx_seq_one_letter_code
_entity_poly.pdbx_strand_id
1 'polypeptide(L)'
;MVRTIQTGIRAQFANSGSNSAFKTMAEIGITQDGTSGKLKIDDDKLTKVLKDNTAAARELLVGDGKETGITTKIATEVKSYLADDGIIDNAQDNVNATLKSLTKQYLSVSNSIDETVAVTRPSLPNWIP
;
A
#
# COMPACT_ATOMS: atom_id res chain seq x y z
N MET A 1 5.86 0.17 -0.52
CA MET A 1 4.64 -0.25 0.22
C MET A 1 3.52 0.77 0.04
N VAL A 2 3.48 1.90 0.77
CA VAL A 2 2.41 2.91 0.62
C VAL A 2 2.29 3.44 -0.82
N ARG A 3 3.41 3.77 -1.45
CA ARG A 3 3.44 4.18 -2.86
C ARG A 3 2.94 3.08 -3.81
N THR A 4 3.23 1.83 -3.51
CA THR A 4 2.79 0.66 -4.29
C THR A 4 1.26 0.53 -4.22
N ILE A 5 0.70 0.59 -3.02
CA ILE A 5 -0.75 0.56 -2.77
C ILE A 5 -1.43 1.73 -3.50
N GLN A 6 -0.89 2.94 -3.35
CA GLN A 6 -1.43 4.14 -4.00
C GLN A 6 -1.38 4.02 -5.53
N THR A 7 -0.28 3.57 -6.12
CA THR A 7 -0.15 3.41 -7.57
C THR A 7 -1.06 2.30 -8.10
N GLY A 8 -1.18 1.17 -7.40
CA GLY A 8 -2.07 0.06 -7.79
C GLY A 8 -3.53 0.52 -7.87
N ILE A 9 -4.04 1.10 -6.78
CA ILE A 9 -5.41 1.63 -6.73
C ILE A 9 -5.64 2.68 -7.83
N ARG A 10 -4.69 3.60 -8.04
CA ARG A 10 -4.81 4.62 -9.11
C ARG A 10 -4.82 3.99 -10.50
N ALA A 11 -4.03 2.95 -10.74
CA ALA A 11 -3.98 2.26 -12.03
C ALA A 11 -5.33 1.62 -12.38
N GLN A 12 -6.10 1.14 -11.39
CA GLN A 12 -7.44 0.60 -11.64
C GLN A 12 -8.44 1.65 -12.16
N PHE A 13 -8.30 2.91 -11.75
CA PHE A 13 -9.12 4.01 -12.29
C PHE A 13 -8.70 4.44 -13.70
N ALA A 14 -7.43 4.25 -14.06
CA ALA A 14 -6.92 4.55 -15.39
C ALA A 14 -7.19 3.42 -16.39
N ASN A 15 -7.10 2.15 -15.94
CA ASN A 15 -7.30 0.96 -16.77
C ASN A 15 -8.78 0.63 -16.92
N SER A 16 -9.37 1.24 -17.94
CA SER A 16 -10.78 1.05 -18.25
C SER A 16 -10.94 0.05 -19.40
N GLY A 17 -10.68 -1.21 -19.06
CA GLY A 17 -10.98 -2.37 -19.89
C GLY A 17 -12.38 -2.86 -19.57
N SER A 18 -13.39 -2.34 -20.26
CA SER A 18 -14.76 -2.81 -20.16
C SER A 18 -15.29 -3.20 -21.56
N ASN A 19 -16.16 -4.22 -21.59
CA ASN A 19 -17.00 -4.50 -22.75
C ASN A 19 -18.20 -3.53 -22.83
N SER A 20 -18.28 -2.55 -21.92
CA SER A 20 -19.29 -1.51 -21.89
C SER A 20 -19.17 -0.57 -23.10
N ALA A 21 -20.27 0.15 -23.37
CA ALA A 21 -20.30 1.32 -24.25
C ALA A 21 -19.38 2.44 -23.73
N PHE A 22 -19.16 2.51 -22.41
CA PHE A 22 -18.21 3.43 -21.80
C PHE A 22 -16.87 2.73 -21.62
N LYS A 23 -15.87 3.22 -22.35
CA LYS A 23 -14.48 2.77 -22.30
C LYS A 23 -13.67 3.46 -21.23
N THR A 24 -14.13 4.56 -20.63
CA THR A 24 -13.39 5.23 -19.55
C THR A 24 -14.29 5.81 -18.46
N MET A 25 -13.75 5.99 -17.25
CA MET A 25 -14.45 6.68 -16.15
C MET A 25 -14.79 8.14 -16.48
N ALA A 26 -13.95 8.78 -17.30
CA ALA A 26 -14.17 10.16 -17.72
C ALA A 26 -15.45 10.31 -18.58
N GLU A 27 -15.83 9.27 -19.31
CA GLU A 27 -17.06 9.25 -20.10
C GLU A 27 -18.31 9.22 -19.23
N ILE A 28 -18.22 8.70 -18.00
CA ILE A 28 -19.30 8.73 -17.02
C ILE A 28 -19.22 9.90 -16.04
N GLY A 29 -18.32 10.86 -16.28
CA GLY A 29 -18.19 12.06 -15.44
C GLY A 29 -17.28 11.89 -14.23
N ILE A 30 -16.50 10.81 -14.15
CA ILE A 30 -15.53 10.60 -13.07
C ILE A 30 -14.12 10.75 -13.62
N THR A 31 -13.41 11.77 -13.18
CA THR A 31 -12.04 12.07 -13.62
C THR A 31 -11.07 12.01 -12.44
N GLN A 32 -9.81 11.74 -12.73
CA GLN A 32 -8.76 11.79 -11.73
C GLN A 32 -7.94 13.07 -11.89
N ASP A 33 -7.73 13.76 -10.78
CA ASP A 33 -6.80 14.88 -10.73
C ASP A 33 -5.37 14.39 -10.87
N GLY A 34 -4.66 14.80 -11.92
CA GLY A 34 -3.30 14.30 -12.23
C GLY A 34 -2.25 14.62 -11.15
N THR A 35 -2.48 15.64 -10.33
CA THR A 35 -1.54 16.08 -9.29
C THR A 35 -1.81 15.39 -7.96
N SER A 36 -3.05 15.47 -7.47
CA SER A 36 -3.45 14.93 -6.16
C SER A 36 -3.93 13.47 -6.24
N GLY A 37 -4.29 12.99 -7.43
CA GLY A 37 -4.93 11.69 -7.66
C GLY A 37 -6.33 11.55 -7.09
N LYS A 38 -6.92 12.65 -6.59
CA LYS A 38 -8.30 12.68 -6.11
C LYS A 38 -9.27 12.50 -7.27
N LEU A 39 -10.39 11.85 -7.00
CA LEU A 39 -11.49 11.77 -7.97
C LEU A 39 -12.29 13.08 -7.96
N LYS A 40 -12.57 13.58 -9.15
CA LYS A 40 -13.48 14.70 -9.42
C LYS A 40 -14.71 14.14 -10.11
N ILE A 41 -15.87 14.52 -9.61
CA ILE A 41 -17.16 14.04 -10.11
C ILE A 41 -17.87 15.22 -10.76
N ASP A 42 -18.27 15.03 -12.01
CA ASP A 42 -19.25 15.86 -12.71
C ASP A 42 -20.63 15.26 -12.44
N ASP A 43 -21.33 15.84 -11.47
CA ASP A 43 -22.60 15.31 -10.97
C ASP A 43 -23.69 15.29 -12.05
N ASP A 44 -23.73 16.29 -12.93
CA ASP A 44 -24.70 16.38 -14.02
C ASP A 44 -24.46 15.28 -15.04
N LYS A 45 -23.20 15.08 -15.45
CA LYS A 45 -22.83 14.05 -16.42
C LYS A 45 -23.03 12.65 -15.86
N LEU A 46 -22.62 12.41 -14.61
CA LEU A 46 -22.81 11.13 -13.94
C LEU A 46 -24.30 10.83 -13.78
N THR A 47 -25.09 11.80 -13.33
CA THR A 47 -26.56 11.64 -13.18
C THR A 47 -27.22 11.34 -14.52
N LYS A 48 -26.82 12.03 -15.59
CA LYS A 48 -27.34 11.77 -16.94
C LYS A 48 -27.02 10.35 -17.40
N VAL A 49 -25.76 9.92 -17.25
CA VAL A 49 -25.35 8.55 -17.62
C VAL A 49 -26.09 7.49 -16.80
N LEU A 50 -26.29 7.73 -15.50
CA LEU A 50 -27.03 6.82 -14.64
C LEU A 50 -28.52 6.73 -15.00
N LYS A 51 -29.12 7.78 -15.57
CA LYS A 51 -30.52 7.79 -16.05
C LYS A 51 -30.65 7.17 -17.44
N ASP A 52 -29.78 7.58 -18.36
CA ASP A 52 -29.92 7.27 -19.79
C ASP A 52 -29.27 5.93 -20.16
N ASN A 53 -28.23 5.51 -19.44
CA ASN A 53 -27.40 4.35 -19.76
C ASN A 53 -27.00 3.56 -18.51
N THR A 54 -27.95 3.33 -17.59
CA THR A 54 -27.71 2.70 -16.28
C THR A 54 -26.96 1.38 -16.37
N ALA A 55 -27.33 0.52 -17.33
CA ALA A 55 -26.71 -0.80 -17.50
C ALA A 55 -25.23 -0.69 -17.88
N ALA A 56 -24.90 0.20 -18.83
CA ALA A 56 -23.53 0.42 -19.26
C ALA A 56 -22.66 1.05 -18.16
N ALA A 57 -23.24 1.95 -17.36
CA ALA A 57 -22.58 2.54 -16.21
C ALA A 57 -22.30 1.50 -15.10
N ARG A 58 -23.27 0.63 -14.82
CA ARG A 58 -23.10 -0.50 -13.89
C ARG A 58 -22.04 -1.48 -14.37
N GLU A 59 -22.04 -1.84 -15.65
CA GLU A 59 -21.04 -2.72 -16.25
C GLU A 59 -19.62 -2.14 -16.13
N LEU A 60 -19.45 -0.84 -16.33
CA LEU A 60 -18.14 -0.20 -16.16
C LEU A 60 -17.70 -0.18 -14.69
N LEU A 61 -18.60 0.21 -13.78
CA LEU A 61 -18.28 0.40 -12.37
C LEU A 61 -18.12 -0.93 -11.63
N VAL A 62 -19.11 -1.79 -11.73
CA VAL A 62 -19.23 -3.04 -10.95
C VAL A 62 -18.94 -4.27 -11.79
N GLY A 63 -19.22 -4.23 -13.10
CA GLY A 63 -19.08 -5.38 -13.98
C GLY A 63 -19.91 -6.57 -13.48
N ASP A 64 -19.29 -7.75 -13.45
CA ASP A 64 -19.88 -8.99 -12.96
C ASP A 64 -19.87 -9.12 -11.42
N GLY A 65 -19.25 -8.15 -10.71
CA GLY A 65 -19.09 -8.16 -9.26
C GLY A 65 -18.09 -9.20 -8.73
N LYS A 66 -17.32 -9.86 -9.61
CA LYS A 66 -16.35 -10.93 -9.27
C LYS A 66 -14.96 -10.65 -9.83
N GLU A 67 -14.85 -10.39 -11.13
CA GLU A 67 -13.58 -10.20 -11.85
C GLU A 67 -13.54 -8.91 -12.66
N THR A 68 -14.68 -8.47 -13.19
CA THR A 68 -14.78 -7.28 -14.05
C THR A 68 -15.37 -6.10 -13.28
N GLY A 69 -15.21 -4.91 -13.85
CA GLY A 69 -15.59 -3.66 -13.20
C GLY A 69 -14.48 -3.06 -12.36
N ILE A 70 -14.48 -1.74 -12.31
CA ILE A 70 -13.43 -0.96 -11.65
C ILE A 70 -13.48 -1.14 -10.13
N THR A 71 -14.66 -1.10 -9.52
CA THR A 71 -14.80 -1.24 -8.06
C THR A 71 -14.49 -2.66 -7.60
N THR A 72 -14.84 -3.67 -8.40
CA THR A 72 -14.50 -5.07 -8.14
C THR A 72 -12.99 -5.29 -8.13
N LYS A 73 -12.27 -4.79 -9.14
CA LYS A 73 -10.81 -4.90 -9.21
C LYS A 73 -10.13 -4.17 -8.05
N ILE A 74 -10.60 -2.98 -7.69
CA ILE A 74 -10.10 -2.24 -6.53
C ILE A 74 -10.33 -3.03 -5.24
N ALA A 75 -11.52 -3.61 -5.05
CA ALA A 75 -11.82 -4.42 -3.87
C ALA A 75 -10.88 -5.64 -3.78
N THR A 76 -10.60 -6.31 -4.89
CA THR A 76 -9.67 -7.43 -4.96
C THR A 76 -8.24 -7.01 -4.64
N GLU A 77 -7.73 -5.91 -5.20
CA GLU A 77 -6.40 -5.39 -4.87
C GLU A 77 -6.29 -5.02 -3.39
N VAL A 78 -7.26 -4.28 -2.86
CA VAL A 78 -7.30 -3.90 -1.44
C VAL A 78 -7.32 -5.13 -0.55
N LYS A 79 -8.09 -6.16 -0.91
CA LYS A 79 -8.11 -7.44 -0.19
C LYS A 79 -6.74 -8.13 -0.23
N SER A 80 -6.06 -8.13 -1.36
CA SER A 80 -4.71 -8.71 -1.48
C SER A 80 -3.68 -7.93 -0.65
N TYR A 81 -3.82 -6.60 -0.53
CA TYR A 81 -2.92 -5.81 0.31
C TYR A 81 -3.12 -6.07 1.81
N LEU A 82 -4.35 -6.40 2.21
CA LEU A 82 -4.77 -6.66 3.58
C LEU A 82 -4.71 -8.15 3.98
N ALA A 83 -4.45 -9.06 3.04
CA ALA A 83 -4.35 -10.47 3.32
C ALA A 83 -3.20 -10.76 4.29
N ASP A 84 -3.30 -11.88 5.02
CA ASP A 84 -2.15 -12.51 5.67
C ASP A 84 -1.13 -12.80 4.56
N ASP A 85 0.16 -12.51 4.76
CA ASP A 85 1.20 -12.47 3.71
C ASP A 85 1.07 -11.36 2.65
N GLY A 86 0.10 -10.47 2.80
CA GLY A 86 -0.10 -9.31 1.94
C GLY A 86 0.99 -8.25 2.08
N ILE A 87 0.88 -7.16 1.31
CA ILE A 87 1.88 -6.08 1.31
C ILE A 87 2.03 -5.45 2.70
N ILE A 88 0.93 -5.28 3.44
CA ILE A 88 0.96 -4.62 4.75
C ILE A 88 1.59 -5.54 5.80
N ASP A 89 1.22 -6.82 5.81
CA ASP A 89 1.75 -7.82 6.72
C ASP A 89 3.26 -8.02 6.52
N ASN A 90 3.71 -8.18 5.28
CA ASN A 90 5.14 -8.25 4.95
C ASN A 90 5.90 -7.00 5.41
N ALA A 91 5.31 -5.81 5.33
CA ALA A 91 5.95 -4.60 5.81
C ALA A 91 6.13 -4.63 7.34
N GLN A 92 5.12 -5.10 8.07
CA GLN A 92 5.17 -5.29 9.52
C GLN A 92 6.23 -6.31 9.92
N ASP A 93 6.31 -7.44 9.22
CA ASP A 93 7.32 -8.47 9.45
C ASP A 93 8.74 -7.97 9.23
N ASN A 94 8.97 -7.20 8.16
CA ASN A 94 10.27 -6.59 7.90
C ASN A 94 10.68 -5.58 8.99
N VAL A 95 9.74 -4.81 9.52
CA VAL A 95 9.99 -3.91 10.66
C VAL A 95 10.33 -4.72 11.91
N ASN A 96 9.59 -5.79 12.20
CA ASN A 96 9.85 -6.67 13.33
C ASN A 96 11.21 -7.39 13.21
N ALA A 97 11.59 -7.81 12.01
CA ALA A 97 12.90 -8.40 11.73
C ALA A 97 14.03 -7.40 11.94
N THR A 98 13.83 -6.15 11.48
CA THR A 98 14.77 -5.05 11.70
C THR A 98 14.93 -4.76 13.19
N LEU A 99 13.82 -4.69 13.94
CA LEU A 99 13.84 -4.51 15.39
C LEU A 99 14.63 -5.63 16.09
N LYS A 100 14.38 -6.90 15.74
CA LYS A 100 15.13 -8.04 16.28
C LYS A 100 16.62 -7.96 15.96
N SER A 101 16.97 -7.54 14.74
CA SER A 101 18.36 -7.33 14.33
C SER A 101 19.04 -6.23 15.16
N LEU A 102 18.34 -5.11 15.39
CA LEU A 102 18.83 -4.02 16.24
C LEU A 102 19.05 -4.50 17.69
N THR A 103 18.13 -5.29 18.24
CA THR A 103 18.31 -5.89 19.57
C THR A 103 19.54 -6.81 19.64
N LYS A 104 19.77 -7.65 18.62
CA LYS A 104 20.96 -8.51 18.56
C LYS A 104 22.24 -7.71 18.47
N GLN A 105 22.27 -6.66 17.67
CA GLN A 105 23.42 -5.76 17.55
C GLN A 105 23.71 -5.06 18.88
N TYR A 106 22.68 -4.56 19.57
CA TYR A 106 22.81 -3.97 20.90
C TYR A 106 23.44 -4.95 21.90
N LEU A 107 22.92 -6.18 21.98
CA LEU A 107 23.46 -7.20 22.88
C LEU A 107 24.90 -7.58 22.55
N SER A 108 25.23 -7.71 21.27
CA SER A 108 26.60 -7.99 20.83
C SER A 108 27.57 -6.89 21.23
N VAL A 109 27.18 -5.62 21.06
CA VAL A 109 28.00 -4.47 21.46
C VAL A 109 28.14 -4.40 22.97
N SER A 110 27.06 -4.64 23.73
CA SER A 110 27.11 -4.69 25.19
C SER A 110 28.11 -5.75 25.68
N ASN A 111 28.04 -6.96 25.13
CA ASN A 111 28.96 -8.04 25.49
C ASN A 111 30.41 -7.67 25.16
N SER A 112 30.69 -7.06 24.00
CA SER A 112 32.05 -6.62 23.65
C SER A 112 32.57 -5.51 24.57
N ILE A 113 31.71 -4.60 25.03
CA ILE A 113 32.08 -3.59 26.04
C ILE A 113 32.43 -4.29 27.37
N ASP A 114 31.57 -5.20 27.83
CA ASP A 114 31.79 -5.94 29.08
C ASP A 114 33.10 -6.74 29.04
N GLU A 115 33.40 -7.41 27.92
CA GLU A 115 34.67 -8.09 27.69
C GLU A 115 35.85 -7.13 27.73
N THR A 116 35.74 -5.98 27.05
CA THR A 116 36.81 -4.97 27.03
C THR A 116 37.07 -4.39 28.43
N VAL A 117 36.01 -4.09 29.20
CA VAL A 117 36.11 -3.63 30.59
C VAL A 117 36.72 -4.71 31.48
N ALA A 118 36.31 -5.98 31.31
CA ALA A 118 36.83 -7.10 32.08
C ALA A 118 38.32 -7.35 31.82
N VAL A 119 38.80 -7.14 30.59
CA VAL A 119 40.21 -7.24 30.22
C VAL A 119 41.01 -6.03 30.71
N THR A 120 40.45 -4.82 30.67
CA THR A 120 41.18 -3.60 31.04
C THR A 120 41.29 -3.40 32.56
N ARG A 121 40.31 -3.86 33.35
CA ARG A 121 40.27 -3.68 34.81
C ARG A 121 41.44 -4.37 35.57
N PRO A 122 41.87 -5.61 35.25
CA PRO A 122 43.03 -6.25 35.88
C PRO A 122 44.38 -5.69 35.40
N SER A 123 44.41 -5.07 34.21
CA SER A 123 45.63 -4.50 33.62
C SER A 123 45.91 -3.06 34.02
N LEU A 124 45.03 -2.42 34.81
CA LEU A 124 45.29 -1.10 35.35
C LEU A 124 46.46 -1.18 36.35
N PRO A 125 47.58 -0.52 36.08
CA PRO A 125 48.74 -0.60 36.95
C PRO A 125 48.43 0.06 38.32
N ASN A 126 48.85 -0.55 39.43
CA ASN A 126 48.70 -0.03 40.79
C ASN A 126 49.71 1.11 41.07
N TRP A 127 49.40 2.36 40.68
CA TRP A 127 50.29 3.53 40.86
C TRP A 127 49.66 4.61 41.74
N ILE A 128 48.98 4.21 42.81
CA ILE A 128 48.64 5.14 43.89
C ILE A 128 49.31 4.59 45.16
N PRO A 129 50.28 5.30 45.75
CA PRO A 129 50.92 4.93 47.02
C PRO A 129 49.92 4.80 48.17
#